data_AF-A0A3D1DSU9-F1
#
_entry.id   AF-A0A3D1DSU9-F1
#
_cell.length_a   1.000
_cell.length_b   1.000
_cell.length_c   1.000
_cell.angle_alpha   90.00
_cell.angle_beta   90.00
_cell.angle_gamma   90.00
#
_symmetry.space_group_name_H-M   'P 1'
#
loop_
_entity.id
_entity.type
_entity.pdbx_description
1 polymer ?
#
loop_
_entity_poly.entity_id
_entity_poly.type
_entity_poly.pdbx_seq_one_letter_code
_entity_poly.pdbx_strand_id
1 'polypeptide(L)'
;MATGTQQANNRPFWAILSLVLLIALLVVIRAVDWSEADGLGTVPVSVTVRQDGELVSDVMVTLFPLAHDMPLRSAAGTTGPNGRCDVTTLRFDDGAMPGPYAIGVEKVPAWSLRFHDEAFLTADPGAPPAGTDPS
;
A
#
# COMPACT_ATOMS: atom_id res chain seq x y z
N MET A 1 19.45 16.49 71.72
CA MET A 1 18.54 16.80 70.60
C MET A 1 19.04 16.03 69.38
N ALA A 2 18.35 14.95 69.01
CA ALA A 2 18.72 14.13 67.84
C ALA A 2 17.75 14.48 66.70
N THR A 3 18.26 15.18 65.69
CA THR A 3 17.54 15.45 64.44
C THR A 3 17.66 14.20 63.55
N GLY A 4 16.58 13.42 63.48
CA GLY A 4 16.49 12.30 62.54
C GLY A 4 16.40 12.83 61.11
N THR A 5 17.37 12.46 60.28
CA THR A 5 17.33 12.70 58.83
C THR A 5 16.37 11.68 58.20
N GLN A 6 15.17 12.15 57.85
CA GLN A 6 14.20 11.35 57.12
C GLN A 6 14.72 11.15 55.69
N GLN A 7 15.31 9.99 55.42
CA GLN A 7 15.79 9.59 54.09
C GLN A 7 14.58 9.50 53.15
N ALA A 8 14.40 10.51 52.29
CA ALA A 8 13.34 10.54 51.30
C ALA A 8 13.48 9.34 50.35
N ASN A 9 12.46 8.47 50.35
CA ASN A 9 12.42 7.31 49.48
C ASN A 9 12.15 7.78 48.03
N ASN A 10 13.22 8.01 47.26
CA ASN A 10 13.14 8.50 45.88
C ASN A 10 12.87 7.40 44.84
N ARG A 11 12.75 6.13 45.28
CA ARG A 11 12.45 4.97 44.41
C ARG A 11 11.19 5.12 43.54
N PRO A 12 10.04 5.60 44.05
CA PRO A 12 8.84 5.77 43.22
C PRO A 12 9.02 6.88 42.17
N PHE A 13 9.77 7.95 42.49
CA PHE A 13 10.05 9.02 41.53
C PHE A 13 10.85 8.49 40.31
N TRP A 14 11.90 7.72 40.56
CA TRP A 14 12.69 7.11 39.48
C TRP A 14 11.89 6.09 38.65
N ALA A 15 11.00 5.32 39.29
CA ALA A 15 10.14 4.36 38.60
C ALA A 15 9.08 5.04 37.71
N ILE A 16 8.51 6.16 38.16
CA ILE A 16 7.56 6.94 37.36
C ILE A 16 8.28 7.61 36.18
N LEU A 17 9.46 8.20 36.42
CA LEU A 17 10.25 8.82 35.37
C LEU A 17 10.65 7.81 34.29
N SER A 18 11.10 6.60 34.67
CA SER A 18 11.45 5.56 33.70
C SER A 18 10.25 5.07 32.91
N LEU A 19 9.08 4.92 33.54
CA LEU A 19 7.84 4.52 32.86
C LEU A 19 7.40 5.56 31.83
N VAL A 20 7.43 6.85 32.17
CA VAL A 20 7.06 7.94 31.25
C VAL A 20 8.00 7.95 30.04
N LEU A 21 9.30 7.78 30.28
CA LEU A 21 10.31 7.78 29.22
C LEU A 21 10.17 6.56 28.29
N LEU A 22 9.82 5.39 28.84
CA LEU A 22 9.49 4.20 28.07
C LEU A 22 8.26 4.43 27.19
N ILE A 23 7.19 5.01 27.72
CA ILE A 23 5.96 5.28 26.96
C ILE A 23 6.27 6.26 25.83
N ALA A 24 6.99 7.34 26.10
CA ALA A 24 7.38 8.31 25.08
C ALA A 24 8.22 7.65 23.96
N LEU A 25 9.17 6.78 24.32
CA LEU A 25 9.96 6.02 23.36
C LEU A 25 9.08 5.12 22.48
N LEU A 26 8.12 4.41 23.08
CA LEU A 26 7.19 3.55 22.34
C LEU A 26 6.28 4.35 21.39
N VAL A 27 5.85 5.55 21.78
CA VAL A 27 5.08 6.44 20.89
C VAL A 27 5.93 6.90 19.71
N VAL A 28 7.19 7.29 19.93
CA VAL A 28 8.11 7.69 18.85
C VAL A 28 8.39 6.54 17.88
N ILE A 29 8.62 5.32 18.39
CA ILE A 29 8.83 4.13 17.55
C ILE A 29 7.60 3.84 16.68
N ARG A 30 6.39 4.10 17.16
CA ARG A 30 5.15 3.91 16.40
C ARG A 30 4.84 5.04 15.42
N ALA A 31 5.33 6.25 15.67
CA ALA A 31 5.07 7.42 14.83
C ALA A 31 6.10 7.60 13.71
N VAL A 32 7.29 7.03 13.87
CA VAL A 32 8.29 6.97 12.81
C VAL A 32 7.98 5.75 11.95
N ASP A 33 7.51 5.96 10.73
CA ASP A 33 7.49 4.92 9.71
C ASP A 33 8.95 4.57 9.37
N TRP A 34 9.46 3.51 9.97
CA TRP A 34 10.69 2.84 9.54
C TRP A 34 10.37 2.04 8.27
N SER A 35 9.91 2.69 7.20
CA SER A 35 9.92 2.04 5.90
C SER A 35 11.40 1.83 5.55
N GLU A 36 11.83 0.57 5.43
CA GLU A 36 13.12 0.28 4.82
C GLU A 36 13.22 1.05 3.52
N ALA A 37 14.34 1.73 3.27
CA ALA A 37 14.61 2.25 1.94
C ALA A 37 14.58 1.04 1.00
N ASP A 38 13.57 0.97 0.13
CA ASP A 38 13.41 -0.11 -0.82
C ASP A 38 14.73 -0.25 -1.58
N GLY A 39 15.46 -1.33 -1.30
CA GLY A 39 16.77 -1.63 -1.90
C GLY A 39 16.72 -1.85 -3.42
N LEU A 40 15.55 -1.62 -4.02
CA LEU A 40 15.22 -1.69 -5.43
C LEU A 40 15.24 -0.31 -6.12
N GLY A 41 15.51 0.77 -5.38
CA GLY A 41 15.62 2.13 -5.93
C GLY A 41 14.27 2.77 -6.23
N THR A 42 13.22 2.39 -5.50
CA THR A 42 11.88 2.99 -5.58
C THR A 42 11.62 3.91 -4.38
N VAL A 43 10.69 4.83 -4.55
CA VAL A 43 10.24 5.77 -3.51
C VAL A 43 8.73 5.67 -3.38
N PRO A 44 8.17 5.63 -2.16
CA PRO A 44 6.72 5.61 -1.97
C PRO A 44 6.04 6.79 -2.68
N VAL A 45 5.08 6.48 -3.56
CA VAL A 45 4.32 7.48 -4.31
C VAL A 45 2.84 7.20 -4.15
N SER A 46 2.10 8.26 -3.87
CA SER A 46 0.65 8.22 -3.74
C SER A 46 -0.01 9.21 -4.69
N VAL A 47 -1.10 8.77 -5.31
CA VAL A 47 -1.86 9.55 -6.28
C VAL A 47 -3.29 9.72 -5.79
N THR A 48 -3.82 10.93 -5.94
CA THR A 48 -5.23 11.23 -5.69
C THR A 48 -5.86 11.70 -6.99
N VAL A 49 -6.95 11.04 -7.41
CA VAL A 49 -7.69 11.39 -8.62
C VAL A 49 -8.95 12.16 -8.25
N ARG A 50 -9.18 13.27 -8.94
CA ARG A 50 -10.38 14.09 -8.81
C ARG A 50 -11.00 14.38 -10.16
N GLN A 51 -12.33 14.37 -10.21
CA GLN A 51 -13.13 14.82 -11.35
C GLN A 51 -14.11 15.87 -10.83
N ASP A 52 -14.07 17.07 -11.41
CA ASP A 52 -14.93 18.20 -11.02
C ASP A 52 -14.87 18.54 -9.51
N GLY A 53 -13.74 18.25 -8.87
CA GLY A 53 -13.51 18.49 -7.44
C GLY A 53 -13.85 17.31 -6.53
N GLU A 54 -14.55 16.29 -7.02
CA GLU A 54 -14.91 15.08 -6.29
C GLU A 54 -13.84 14.00 -6.41
N LEU A 55 -13.67 13.20 -5.35
CA LEU A 55 -12.75 12.05 -5.33
C LEU A 55 -13.37 10.90 -6.12
N VAL A 56 -12.59 10.33 -7.04
CA VAL A 56 -13.09 9.28 -7.95
C VAL A 56 -12.43 7.95 -7.62
N SER A 57 -13.23 6.95 -7.26
CA SER A 57 -12.79 5.56 -7.09
C SER A 57 -12.64 4.83 -8.42
N ASP A 58 -12.03 3.65 -8.42
CA ASP A 58 -11.98 2.74 -9.57
C ASP A 58 -11.35 3.38 -10.83
N VAL A 59 -10.32 4.17 -10.62
CA VAL A 59 -9.50 4.77 -11.66
C VAL A 59 -8.14 4.08 -11.64
N MET A 60 -7.76 3.50 -12.76
CA MET A 60 -6.41 2.99 -12.99
C MET A 60 -5.50 4.18 -13.30
N VAL A 61 -4.43 4.30 -12.53
CA VAL A 61 -3.36 5.26 -12.75
C VAL A 61 -2.12 4.48 -13.17
N THR A 62 -1.46 4.91 -14.23
CA THR A 62 -0.21 4.31 -14.71
C THR A 62 0.82 5.40 -14.99
N LEU A 63 2.00 5.24 -14.42
CA LEU A 63 3.18 6.06 -14.68
C LEU A 63 4.01 5.38 -15.78
N PHE A 64 4.13 6.03 -16.93
CA PHE A 64 4.93 5.59 -18.07
C PHE A 64 6.25 6.36 -18.14
N PRO A 65 7.42 5.71 -18.02
CA PRO A 65 8.70 6.41 -18.10
C PRO A 65 8.86 7.17 -19.42
N LEU A 66 9.33 8.42 -19.34
CA LEU A 66 9.64 9.23 -20.53
C LEU A 66 11.09 9.05 -21.01
N ALA A 67 12.00 8.80 -20.06
CA ALA A 67 13.42 8.62 -20.32
C ALA A 67 13.69 7.21 -20.87
N HIS A 68 14.25 7.14 -22.07
CA HIS A 68 14.61 5.88 -22.73
C HIS A 68 16.04 5.42 -22.40
N ASP A 69 16.81 6.32 -21.80
CA ASP A 69 18.23 6.20 -21.46
C ASP A 69 18.48 5.69 -20.03
N MET A 70 17.43 5.65 -19.20
CA MET A 70 17.46 5.02 -17.88
C MET A 70 16.58 3.77 -17.85
N PRO A 71 16.97 2.70 -17.13
CA PRO A 71 16.18 1.48 -17.00
C PRO A 71 15.00 1.68 -16.03
N LEU A 72 14.17 2.70 -16.29
CA LEU A 72 12.97 2.99 -15.53
C LEU A 72 11.88 1.96 -15.87
N ARG A 73 11.03 1.68 -14.88
CA ARG A 73 9.87 0.81 -15.03
C ARG A 73 8.60 1.59 -14.79
N SER A 74 7.53 1.11 -15.42
CA SER A 74 6.19 1.63 -15.16
C SER A 74 5.75 1.30 -13.75
N ALA A 75 4.97 2.21 -13.15
CA ALA A 75 4.32 1.99 -11.88
C ALA A 75 2.81 2.18 -12.04
N ALA A 76 1.99 1.41 -11.34
CA ALA A 76 0.54 1.50 -11.47
C ALA A 76 -0.18 1.31 -10.13
N GLY A 77 -1.41 1.83 -10.06
CA GLY A 77 -2.29 1.68 -8.91
C GLY A 77 -3.74 1.95 -9.31
N THR A 78 -4.70 1.42 -8.55
CA THR A 78 -6.13 1.69 -8.75
C THR A 78 -6.69 2.41 -7.53
N THR A 79 -7.37 3.54 -7.74
CA THR A 79 -7.91 4.37 -6.66
C THR A 79 -9.01 3.63 -5.89
N GLY A 80 -8.91 3.64 -4.56
CA GLY A 80 -9.94 3.12 -3.67
C GLY A 80 -11.14 4.08 -3.49
N PRO A 81 -12.02 3.80 -2.51
CA PRO A 81 -13.20 4.62 -2.22
C PRO A 81 -12.91 6.09 -1.86
N ASN A 82 -11.69 6.39 -1.41
CA ASN A 82 -11.21 7.73 -1.09
C ASN A 82 -10.56 8.45 -2.30
N GLY A 83 -10.66 7.89 -3.50
CA GLY A 83 -10.01 8.41 -4.71
C GLY A 83 -8.48 8.43 -4.66
N ARG A 84 -7.86 7.72 -3.71
CA ARG A 84 -6.40 7.61 -3.54
C ARG A 84 -5.92 6.22 -3.89
N CYS A 85 -4.75 6.12 -4.49
CA CYS A 85 -4.00 4.87 -4.64
C CYS A 85 -2.52 5.10 -4.36
N ASP A 86 -1.88 4.09 -3.78
CA ASP A 86 -0.44 4.00 -3.72
C ASP A 86 0.02 3.19 -4.95
N VAL A 87 0.99 3.72 -5.70
CA VAL A 87 1.46 3.06 -6.92
C VAL A 87 2.56 2.07 -6.60
N THR A 88 2.70 1.04 -7.43
CA THR A 88 3.74 0.01 -7.28
C THR A 88 4.44 -0.28 -8.60
N THR A 89 5.72 -0.62 -8.55
CA THR A 89 6.59 -0.92 -9.70
C THR A 89 6.98 -2.40 -9.79
N LEU A 90 7.54 -2.96 -8.71
CA LEU A 90 8.15 -4.30 -8.64
C LEU A 90 7.44 -5.19 -7.62
N ARG A 91 7.08 -4.65 -6.47
CA ARG A 91 6.41 -5.36 -5.37
C ARG A 91 5.38 -4.46 -4.71
N PHE A 92 4.35 -5.05 -4.11
CA PHE A 92 3.37 -4.29 -3.35
C PHE A 92 4.05 -3.32 -2.37
N ASP A 93 3.54 -2.08 -2.35
CA ASP A 93 3.97 -0.97 -1.49
C ASP A 93 5.39 -0.42 -1.73
N ASP A 94 6.01 -0.67 -2.89
CA ASP A 94 7.35 -0.14 -3.21
C ASP A 94 7.38 1.27 -3.81
N GLY A 95 6.29 1.73 -4.40
CA GLY A 95 6.22 3.04 -5.03
C GLY A 95 6.75 3.06 -6.47
N ALA A 96 7.39 4.16 -6.85
CA ALA A 96 7.92 4.40 -8.20
C ALA A 96 9.41 4.67 -8.19
N MET A 97 10.13 4.25 -9.24
CA MET A 97 11.52 4.65 -9.42
C MET A 97 11.61 6.17 -9.69
N PRO A 98 12.58 6.90 -9.12
CA PRO A 98 12.73 8.32 -9.41
C PRO A 98 13.03 8.58 -10.90
N GLY A 99 12.20 9.40 -11.54
CA GLY A 99 12.41 9.74 -12.95
C GLY A 99 11.27 10.56 -13.55
N PRO A 100 11.39 10.97 -14.82
CA PRO A 100 10.32 11.63 -15.56
C PRO A 100 9.31 10.61 -16.08
N TYR A 101 8.02 10.90 -15.88
CA TYR A 101 6.90 10.03 -16.27
C TYR A 101 5.80 10.82 -17.00
N ALA A 102 5.14 10.17 -17.95
CA ALA A 102 3.79 10.51 -18.38
C ALA A 102 2.78 9.75 -17.50
N ILE A 103 1.64 10.37 -17.21
CA ILE A 103 0.60 9.78 -16.36
C ILE A 103 -0.60 9.42 -17.24
N GLY A 104 -0.90 8.12 -17.33
CA GLY A 104 -2.16 7.63 -17.86
C GLY A 104 -3.18 7.50 -16.74
N VAL A 105 -4.41 7.94 -17.02
CA VAL A 105 -5.53 7.86 -16.09
C VAL A 105 -6.71 7.28 -16.86
N GLU A 106 -7.19 6.12 -16.44
CA GLU A 106 -8.29 5.41 -17.08
C GLU A 106 -9.35 5.02 -16.05
N LYS A 107 -10.61 5.34 -16.34
CA LYS A 107 -11.72 4.87 -15.51
C LYS A 107 -11.92 3.39 -15.78
N VAL A 108 -11.73 2.54 -14.77
CA VAL A 108 -12.00 1.11 -14.90
C VAL A 108 -13.50 0.96 -15.11
N PRO A 109 -13.96 0.43 -16.25
CA PRO A 109 -15.37 0.27 -16.47
C PRO A 109 -15.90 -0.82 -15.53
N ALA A 110 -17.06 -0.58 -14.93
CA ALA A 110 -17.75 -1.58 -14.13
C ALA A 110 -18.43 -2.58 -15.06
N TRP A 111 -17.65 -3.43 -15.74
CA TRP A 111 -18.23 -4.58 -16.43
C TRP A 111 -18.60 -5.62 -15.37
N SER A 112 -19.90 -5.73 -15.07
CA SER A 112 -20.42 -6.99 -14.54
C SER A 112 -20.30 -8.02 -15.66
N LEU A 113 -19.50 -9.07 -15.47
CA LEU A 113 -19.60 -10.26 -16.31
C LEU A 113 -21.02 -10.80 -16.17
N ARG A 114 -21.89 -10.48 -17.13
CA ARG A 114 -23.22 -11.07 -17.23
C ARG A 114 -23.09 -12.36 -18.00
N PHE A 115 -22.81 -13.44 -17.29
CA PHE A 115 -22.91 -14.78 -17.86
C PHE A 115 -24.38 -15.03 -18.19
N HIS A 116 -24.68 -15.19 -19.48
CA HIS A 116 -26.03 -15.60 -19.92
C HIS A 116 -26.32 -17.07 -19.60
N ASP A 117 -25.26 -17.85 -19.36
CA ASP A 117 -25.33 -19.27 -19.10
C ASP A 117 -24.27 -19.66 -18.06
N GLU A 118 -24.74 -20.15 -16.92
CA GLU A 118 -23.93 -20.61 -15.79
C GLU A 118 -23.12 -21.87 -16.11
N ALA A 119 -23.45 -22.59 -17.19
CA ALA A 119 -22.72 -23.77 -17.64
C ALA A 119 -21.25 -23.47 -18.03
N PHE A 120 -20.93 -22.23 -18.41
CA PHE A 120 -19.55 -21.82 -18.71
C PHE A 120 -18.70 -21.57 -17.46
N LEU A 121 -19.32 -21.45 -16.28
CA LEU A 121 -18.61 -21.29 -15.00
C LEU A 121 -18.25 -22.65 -14.37
N THR A 122 -18.92 -23.72 -14.78
CA THR A 122 -18.73 -25.09 -14.29
C THR A 122 -17.86 -25.95 -15.22
N ALA A 123 -17.42 -25.41 -16.36
CA ALA A 123 -16.48 -26.09 -17.23
C ALA A 123 -15.12 -26.24 -16.52
N ASP A 124 -14.82 -27.45 -16.06
CA ASP A 124 -13.50 -27.81 -15.55
C ASP A 124 -12.50 -27.78 -16.72
N PRO A 125 -11.53 -26.83 -16.74
CA PRO A 125 -10.56 -26.72 -17.83
C PRO A 125 -9.62 -27.93 -17.91
N GLY A 126 -9.64 -28.83 -16.92
CA GLY A 126 -8.90 -30.10 -16.92
C GLY A 126 -9.69 -31.31 -17.42
N ALA A 127 -10.99 -31.18 -17.76
CA ALA A 127 -11.78 -32.32 -18.20
C ALA A 127 -11.35 -32.78 -19.61
N PRO A 128 -11.06 -34.08 -19.81
CA PRO A 128 -10.74 -34.61 -21.14
C PRO A 128 -11.94 -34.44 -22.08
N PRO A 129 -11.72 -34.21 -23.39
CA PRO A 129 -12.81 -34.09 -24.34
C PRO A 129 -13.67 -35.35 -24.29
N ALA A 130 -14.97 -35.17 -24.00
CA ALA A 130 -15.92 -36.28 -24.00
C ALA A 130 -15.96 -36.86 -25.42
N GLY A 131 -15.36 -38.04 -25.59
CA GLY A 131 -15.36 -38.76 -26.86
C GLY A 131 -16.79 -39.02 -27.30
N THR A 132 -17.14 -38.52 -28.48
CA THR A 132 -18.30 -39.01 -29.21
C THR A 132 -17.96 -40.40 -29.72
N ASP A 133 -18.42 -41.45 -29.05
CA ASP A 133 -18.45 -42.78 -29.64
C ASP A 133 -19.45 -42.74 -30.82
N PRO A 134 -19.01 -43.03 -32.06
CA PRO A 134 -19.93 -43.23 -33.17
C PRO A 134 -20.63 -44.59 -33.01
N SER A 135 -21.96 -44.55 -33.07
CA SER A 135 -22.89 -45.68 -33.18
C SER A 135 -22.61 -46.59 -34.37
#